data_AF-A0AAI9XKN9-F1
#
_entry.id   AF-A0AAI9XKN9-F1
#
_cell.length_a   1.000
_cell.length_b   1.000
_cell.length_c   1.000
_cell.angle_alpha   90.00
_cell.angle_beta   90.00
_cell.angle_gamma   90.00
#
_symmetry.space_group_name_H-M   'P 1'
#
loop_
_entity.id
_entity.type
_entity.pdbx_description
1 polymer ?
#
loop_
_entity_poly.entity_id
_entity_poly.type
_entity_poly.pdbx_seq_one_letter_code
_entity_poly.pdbx_strand_id
1 'polypeptide(L)'
;MASREDGTNGMNVGSNYGQDYLRAVGGITASSFQTEEDRMKALLATYEVLSKLETPWDTYVRIHLNQPAVTAGIKIIKDLKLMMKWKEQGFVPMTSAQLAGLVGSCDPQLLPYPNEGSRLYLEDLQSVISDAKDKALLPNTVKQVEYSFFEPQPVKHARAYYMHHIIHDWPDHSALKILEMQKGAMKPGYSKLLIHDQVLDDEKSQMNTTAFDIAMMVYLSGKERTEKQWMALLDSAGLRVIKFWKKPPDYFSVIEVEIPAS
;
A
#
# COMPACT_ATOMS: atom_id res chain seq x y z
N MET A 1 12.11 31.39 -69.24
CA MET A 1 12.47 31.75 -67.85
C MET A 1 11.18 31.84 -67.05
N ALA A 2 10.84 30.76 -66.36
CA ALA A 2 9.71 30.68 -65.45
C ALA A 2 10.20 30.01 -64.16
N SER A 3 9.44 30.26 -63.10
CA SER A 3 9.50 29.62 -61.77
C SER A 3 10.37 30.32 -60.72
N ARG A 4 9.66 31.02 -59.81
CA ARG A 4 10.07 31.32 -58.44
C ARG A 4 10.24 29.99 -57.69
N GLU A 5 11.35 29.80 -57.01
CA GLU A 5 11.49 28.81 -55.93
C GLU A 5 11.18 29.49 -54.60
N ASP A 6 10.17 28.95 -53.94
CA ASP A 6 9.78 29.19 -52.56
C ASP A 6 10.61 28.27 -51.67
N GLY A 7 11.42 28.85 -50.78
CA GLY A 7 12.32 28.13 -49.88
C GLY A 7 11.87 28.31 -48.43
N THR A 8 10.70 27.77 -48.08
CA THR A 8 10.22 27.74 -46.70
C THR A 8 10.89 26.62 -45.90
N ASN A 9 11.30 26.99 -44.68
CA ASN A 9 11.26 26.18 -43.45
C ASN A 9 12.21 24.99 -43.32
N GLY A 10 13.40 25.27 -42.81
CA GLY A 10 14.05 24.38 -41.85
C GLY A 10 13.28 24.39 -40.52
N MET A 11 12.29 23.52 -40.37
CA MET A 11 11.68 23.22 -39.07
C MET A 11 12.42 22.06 -38.40
N ASN A 12 12.86 22.32 -37.17
CA ASN A 12 13.37 21.36 -36.19
C ASN A 12 12.54 20.06 -36.15
N VAL A 13 13.10 18.96 -36.65
CA VAL A 13 12.58 17.61 -36.38
C VAL A 13 13.19 17.15 -35.06
N GLY A 14 12.61 17.61 -33.94
CA GLY A 14 12.88 17.04 -32.63
C GLY A 14 12.41 15.58 -32.60
N SER A 15 13.31 14.66 -32.32
CA SER A 15 13.05 13.21 -32.29
C SER A 15 11.90 12.85 -31.34
N ASN A 16 10.86 12.20 -31.87
CA ASN A 16 9.66 11.80 -31.14
C ASN A 16 9.79 10.41 -30.51
N TYR A 17 10.92 10.14 -29.85
CA TYR A 17 11.24 8.82 -29.29
C TYR A 17 10.14 8.27 -28.37
N GLY A 18 9.40 9.15 -27.66
CA GLY A 18 8.31 8.75 -26.79
C GLY A 18 7.11 8.14 -27.53
N GLN A 19 6.65 8.75 -28.62
CA GLN A 19 5.51 8.22 -29.39
C GLN A 19 5.88 6.94 -30.15
N ASP A 20 7.11 6.86 -30.65
CA ASP A 20 7.60 5.67 -31.33
C ASP A 20 7.72 4.49 -30.34
N TYR A 21 8.21 4.75 -29.12
CA TYR A 21 8.26 3.76 -28.04
C TYR A 21 6.84 3.28 -27.66
N LEU A 22 5.91 4.21 -27.42
CA LEU A 22 4.52 3.87 -27.06
C LEU A 22 3.83 3.02 -28.13
N ARG A 23 4.06 3.33 -29.42
CA ARG A 23 3.54 2.53 -30.53
C ARG A 23 4.15 1.13 -30.58
N ALA A 24 5.44 0.99 -30.27
CA ALA A 24 6.14 -0.28 -30.28
C ALA A 24 5.67 -1.22 -29.16
N VAL A 25 5.39 -0.69 -27.96
CA VAL A 25 5.06 -1.51 -26.78
C VAL A 25 3.56 -1.67 -26.53
N GLY A 26 2.72 -0.75 -26.99
CA GLY A 26 1.32 -0.64 -26.57
C GLY A 26 0.41 -1.82 -26.92
N GLY A 27 0.80 -2.68 -27.86
CA GLY A 27 0.04 -3.88 -28.26
C GLY A 27 0.65 -5.21 -27.81
N ILE A 28 1.76 -5.19 -27.09
CA ILE A 28 2.48 -6.43 -26.72
C ILE A 28 1.79 -7.06 -25.50
N THR A 29 1.47 -8.35 -25.63
CA THR A 29 0.86 -9.17 -24.57
C THR A 29 1.64 -10.47 -24.41
N ALA A 30 1.33 -11.27 -23.38
CA ALA A 30 1.98 -12.57 -23.18
C ALA A 30 1.79 -13.52 -24.40
N SER A 31 0.67 -13.41 -25.11
CA SER A 31 0.36 -14.18 -26.33
C SER A 31 1.05 -13.67 -27.60
N SER A 32 1.75 -12.54 -27.54
CA SER A 32 2.50 -12.00 -28.68
C SER A 32 3.76 -12.80 -29.01
N PHE A 33 4.15 -13.75 -28.14
CA PHE A 33 5.37 -14.55 -28.27
C PHE A 33 5.04 -15.99 -28.62
N GLN A 34 5.80 -16.57 -29.56
CA GLN A 34 5.58 -17.93 -30.05
C GLN A 34 6.01 -19.00 -29.04
N THR A 35 6.99 -18.69 -28.19
CA THR A 35 7.53 -19.60 -27.19
C THR A 35 7.65 -18.90 -25.83
N GLU A 36 7.62 -19.70 -24.77
CA GLU A 36 7.82 -19.21 -23.40
C GLU A 36 9.25 -18.67 -23.20
N GLU A 37 10.24 -19.25 -23.90
CA GLU A 37 11.61 -18.77 -23.87
C GLU A 37 11.75 -17.36 -24.45
N ASP A 38 11.11 -17.09 -25.60
CA ASP A 38 11.12 -15.77 -26.23
C ASP A 38 10.37 -14.75 -25.37
N ARG A 39 9.23 -15.15 -24.79
CA ARG A 39 8.49 -14.32 -23.84
C ARG A 39 9.36 -13.93 -22.64
N MET A 40 10.11 -14.87 -22.09
CA MET A 40 11.00 -14.64 -20.95
C MET A 40 12.17 -13.73 -21.29
N LYS A 41 12.80 -13.89 -22.46
CA LYS A 41 13.86 -12.99 -22.93
C LYS A 41 13.34 -11.57 -23.12
N ALA A 42 12.17 -11.41 -23.73
CA ALA A 42 11.53 -10.11 -23.89
C ALA A 42 11.22 -9.47 -22.53
N LEU A 43 10.67 -10.24 -21.59
CA LEU A 43 10.37 -9.76 -20.24
C LEU A 43 11.62 -9.25 -19.51
N LEU A 44 12.73 -10.00 -19.57
CA LEU A 44 14.00 -9.58 -18.97
C LEU A 44 14.54 -8.29 -19.59
N ALA A 45 14.49 -8.19 -20.92
CA ALA A 45 14.87 -6.97 -21.63
C ALA A 45 13.98 -5.77 -21.23
N THR A 46 12.67 -5.99 -21.06
CA THR A 46 11.75 -4.96 -20.56
C THR A 46 12.12 -4.51 -19.14
N TYR A 47 12.48 -5.43 -18.24
CA TYR A 47 12.95 -5.05 -16.90
C TYR A 47 14.26 -4.26 -16.94
N GLU A 48 15.16 -4.55 -17.87
CA GLU A 48 16.40 -3.79 -18.06
C GLU A 48 16.12 -2.39 -18.63
N VAL A 49 15.16 -2.25 -19.53
CA VAL A 49 14.72 -0.94 -20.02
C VAL A 49 14.05 -0.17 -18.89
N LEU A 50 13.19 -0.82 -18.12
CA LEU A 50 12.52 -0.23 -16.96
C LEU A 50 13.53 0.33 -15.95
N SER A 51 14.59 -0.42 -15.62
CA SER A 51 15.62 0.05 -14.69
C SER A 51 16.43 1.26 -15.18
N LYS A 52 16.46 1.50 -16.50
CA LYS A 52 17.09 2.67 -17.12
C LYS A 52 16.15 3.87 -17.22
N LEU A 53 14.84 3.62 -17.29
CA LEU A 53 13.81 4.66 -17.40
C LEU A 53 13.32 5.14 -16.03
N GLU A 54 13.28 4.27 -15.04
CA GLU A 54 12.81 4.60 -13.71
C GLU A 54 13.79 5.52 -13.00
N THR A 55 13.26 6.59 -12.40
CA THR A 55 13.97 7.31 -11.36
C THR A 55 13.98 6.47 -10.07
N PRO A 56 14.85 6.80 -9.10
CA PRO A 56 14.78 6.20 -7.76
C PRO A 56 13.39 6.33 -7.11
N TRP A 57 12.65 7.39 -7.44
CA TRP A 57 11.29 7.61 -6.96
C TRP A 57 10.28 6.67 -7.64
N ASP A 58 10.35 6.49 -8.96
CA ASP A 58 9.47 5.56 -9.69
C ASP A 58 9.67 4.11 -9.21
N THR A 59 10.93 3.75 -8.97
CA THR A 59 11.29 2.45 -8.37
C THR A 59 10.68 2.29 -6.97
N TYR A 60 10.76 3.33 -6.13
CA TYR A 60 10.19 3.33 -4.78
C TYR A 60 8.67 3.13 -4.83
N VAL A 61 7.96 3.91 -5.65
CA VAL A 61 6.50 3.81 -5.83
C VAL A 61 6.09 2.42 -6.33
N ARG A 62 6.77 1.88 -7.34
CA ARG A 62 6.46 0.55 -7.88
C ARG A 62 6.61 -0.56 -6.83
N ILE A 63 7.65 -0.50 -6.02
CA ILE A 63 7.95 -1.53 -5.01
C ILE A 63 7.07 -1.35 -3.76
N HIS A 64 6.90 -0.12 -3.27
CA HIS A 64 6.28 0.14 -1.98
C HIS A 64 4.77 0.38 -2.07
N LEU A 65 4.28 1.07 -3.10
CA LEU A 65 2.87 1.44 -3.21
C LEU A 65 2.08 0.45 -4.07
N ASN A 66 2.65 -0.02 -5.19
CA ASN A 66 1.94 -0.93 -6.10
C ASN A 66 2.08 -2.42 -5.73
N GLN A 67 3.08 -2.78 -4.92
CA GLN A 67 3.31 -4.17 -4.49
C GLN A 67 3.50 -4.27 -2.96
N PRO A 68 2.49 -3.84 -2.16
CA PRO A 68 2.60 -3.83 -0.70
C PRO A 68 2.88 -5.22 -0.12
N ALA A 69 2.37 -6.28 -0.76
CA ALA A 69 2.66 -7.67 -0.36
C ALA A 69 4.13 -8.08 -0.59
N VAL A 70 4.78 -7.58 -1.65
CA VAL A 70 6.21 -7.86 -1.92
C VAL A 70 7.08 -7.13 -0.90
N THR A 71 6.76 -5.88 -0.58
CA THR A 71 7.46 -5.13 0.46
C THR A 71 7.26 -5.75 1.84
N ALA A 72 6.04 -6.14 2.20
CA ALA A 72 5.77 -6.88 3.43
C ALA A 72 6.53 -8.21 3.46
N GLY A 73 6.56 -8.96 2.36
CA GLY A 73 7.33 -10.19 2.21
C GLY A 73 8.83 -9.99 2.42
N ILE A 74 9.43 -8.99 1.77
CA ILE A 74 10.86 -8.65 1.91
C ILE A 74 11.15 -8.19 3.35
N LYS A 75 10.26 -7.40 3.95
CA LYS A 75 10.40 -6.92 5.32
C LYS A 75 10.35 -8.07 6.32
N ILE A 76 9.42 -9.01 6.14
CA ILE A 76 9.32 -10.23 6.94
C ILE A 76 10.60 -11.06 6.77
N ILE A 77 11.06 -11.30 5.55
CA ILE A 77 12.31 -12.03 5.26
C ILE A 77 13.51 -11.39 5.97
N LYS A 78 13.59 -10.05 5.96
CA LYS A 78 14.65 -9.27 6.61
C LYS A 78 14.57 -9.36 8.13
N ASP A 79 13.41 -9.12 8.71
CA ASP A 79 13.19 -9.13 10.17
C ASP A 79 13.45 -10.52 10.77
N LEU A 80 13.02 -11.57 10.07
CA LEU A 80 13.24 -12.98 10.43
C LEU A 80 14.68 -13.44 10.16
N LYS A 81 15.50 -12.58 9.53
CA LYS A 81 16.86 -12.89 9.05
C LYS A 81 16.90 -14.15 8.19
N LEU A 82 15.81 -14.46 7.49
CA LEU A 82 15.62 -15.75 6.79
C LEU A 82 16.74 -15.98 5.78
N MET A 83 17.12 -14.96 5.00
CA MET A 83 18.20 -15.09 4.02
C MET A 83 19.57 -15.39 4.65
N MET A 84 19.84 -14.88 5.86
CA MET A 84 21.09 -15.16 6.58
C MET A 84 21.11 -16.59 7.08
N LYS A 85 19.98 -17.07 7.64
CA LYS A 85 19.85 -18.46 8.10
C LYS A 85 19.88 -19.46 6.95
N TRP A 86 19.27 -19.11 5.81
CA TRP A 86 19.34 -19.93 4.60
C TRP A 86 20.75 -19.96 4.00
N LYS A 87 21.49 -18.84 4.09
CA LYS A 87 22.91 -18.78 3.72
C LYS A 87 23.77 -19.69 4.59
N GLU A 88 23.51 -19.76 5.90
CA GLU A 88 24.21 -20.68 6.82
C GLU A 88 23.98 -22.16 6.45
N GLN A 89 22.87 -22.46 5.76
CA GLN A 89 22.57 -23.78 5.19
C GLN A 89 23.12 -23.97 3.77
N GLY A 90 23.95 -23.04 3.28
CA GLY A 90 24.58 -23.11 1.95
C GLY A 90 23.64 -22.79 0.78
N PHE A 91 22.51 -22.11 1.02
CA PHE A 91 21.48 -21.82 0.00
C PHE A 91 20.99 -23.06 -0.76
N VAL A 92 20.98 -24.21 -0.11
CA VAL A 92 20.42 -25.43 -0.71
C VAL A 92 18.93 -25.21 -1.00
N PRO A 93 18.39 -25.74 -2.11
CA PRO A 93 16.96 -25.64 -2.40
C PRO A 93 16.12 -26.19 -1.24
N MET A 94 15.17 -25.41 -0.76
CA MET A 94 14.30 -25.75 0.38
C MET A 94 12.84 -25.45 0.06
N THR A 95 11.95 -26.26 0.61
CA THR A 95 10.49 -26.02 0.59
C THR A 95 10.11 -24.88 1.54
N SER A 96 8.94 -24.28 1.33
CA SER A 96 8.41 -23.23 2.23
C SER A 96 8.31 -23.68 3.68
N ALA A 97 8.00 -24.96 3.93
CA ALA A 97 7.94 -25.53 5.29
C ALA A 97 9.34 -25.64 5.93
N GLN A 98 10.36 -26.02 5.15
CA GLN A 98 11.75 -26.06 5.64
C GLN A 98 12.29 -24.66 5.92
N LEU A 99 11.99 -23.69 5.06
CA LEU A 99 12.35 -22.28 5.28
C LEU A 99 11.68 -21.71 6.54
N ALA A 100 10.40 -22.03 6.79
CA ALA A 100 9.71 -21.65 8.02
C ALA A 100 10.38 -22.26 9.27
N GLY A 101 10.85 -23.50 9.18
CA GLY A 101 11.61 -24.18 10.23
C GLY A 101 12.92 -23.47 10.61
N LEU A 102 13.61 -22.84 9.64
CA LEU A 102 14.84 -22.08 9.91
C LEU A 102 14.60 -20.85 10.79
N VAL A 103 13.41 -20.26 10.72
CA VAL A 103 13.13 -19.03 11.43
C VAL A 103 12.93 -19.26 12.93
N GLY A 104 12.60 -20.49 13.34
CA GLY A 104 12.07 -20.76 14.69
C GLY A 104 10.63 -20.26 14.78
N SER A 105 9.89 -20.68 15.82
CA SER A 105 8.46 -20.44 15.95
C SER A 105 8.12 -18.98 15.62
N CYS A 106 7.47 -18.77 14.46
CA CYS A 106 6.61 -17.61 14.29
C CYS A 106 5.76 -17.51 15.56
N ASP A 107 5.68 -16.32 16.16
CA ASP A 107 4.80 -16.11 17.30
C ASP A 107 3.44 -16.75 16.97
N PRO A 108 2.96 -17.71 17.78
CA PRO A 108 1.67 -18.34 17.54
C PRO A 108 0.52 -17.33 17.43
N GLN A 109 0.69 -16.10 17.93
CA GLN A 109 -0.24 -14.98 17.75
C GLN A 109 -0.18 -14.32 16.36
N LEU A 110 0.90 -14.52 15.60
CA LEU A 110 1.07 -14.10 14.20
C LEU A 110 0.66 -15.19 13.20
N LEU A 111 0.41 -16.41 13.67
CA LEU A 111 -0.31 -17.40 12.88
C LEU A 111 -1.79 -16.97 12.83
N PRO A 112 -2.43 -16.98 11.64
CA PRO A 112 -3.86 -16.73 11.57
C PRO A 112 -4.55 -17.76 12.46
N TYR A 113 -5.21 -17.30 13.52
CA TYR A 113 -6.07 -18.13 14.37
C TYR A 113 -7.03 -18.90 13.46
N PRO A 114 -6.80 -20.20 13.20
CA PRO A 114 -7.44 -20.87 12.07
C PRO A 114 -8.95 -21.06 12.26
N ASN A 115 -9.44 -20.84 13.48
CA ASN A 115 -10.85 -20.96 13.86
C ASN A 115 -11.57 -19.62 14.09
N GLU A 116 -10.90 -18.46 13.94
CA GLU A 116 -11.52 -17.14 14.17
C GLU A 116 -11.83 -16.35 12.89
N GLY A 117 -11.43 -16.84 11.71
CA GLY A 117 -11.65 -16.12 10.46
C GLY A 117 -13.11 -15.73 10.21
N SER A 118 -14.07 -16.53 10.71
CA SER A 118 -15.51 -16.23 10.65
C SER A 118 -15.96 -14.94 11.36
N ARG A 119 -15.07 -14.36 12.18
CA ARG A 119 -15.26 -13.10 12.91
C ARG A 119 -14.48 -11.94 12.29
N LEU A 120 -13.71 -12.19 11.23
CA LEU A 120 -12.99 -11.18 10.46
C LEU A 120 -13.85 -10.71 9.28
N TYR A 121 -13.81 -9.40 9.05
CA TYR A 121 -14.50 -8.73 7.96
C TYR A 121 -13.46 -7.94 7.17
N LEU A 122 -13.43 -8.12 5.85
CA LEU A 122 -12.79 -7.19 4.93
C LEU A 122 -13.88 -6.35 4.29
N GLU A 123 -13.76 -5.04 4.45
CA GLU A 123 -14.68 -4.05 3.92
C GLU A 123 -13.98 -3.19 2.87
N ASP A 124 -14.54 -3.13 1.68
CA ASP A 124 -14.03 -2.30 0.58
C ASP A 124 -15.15 -1.98 -0.42
N LEU A 125 -14.87 -1.16 -1.42
CA LEU A 125 -15.79 -0.87 -2.51
C LEU A 125 -16.16 -2.13 -3.29
N GLN A 126 -17.35 -2.13 -3.88
CA GLN A 126 -17.89 -3.28 -4.62
C GLN A 126 -16.94 -3.80 -5.71
N SER A 127 -16.28 -2.90 -6.44
CA SER A 127 -15.32 -3.28 -7.48
C SER A 127 -14.12 -4.05 -6.93
N VAL A 128 -13.61 -3.64 -5.76
CA VAL A 128 -12.46 -4.27 -5.09
C VAL A 128 -12.86 -5.62 -4.51
N ILE A 129 -14.02 -5.70 -3.85
CA ILE A 129 -14.55 -6.96 -3.32
C ILE A 129 -14.81 -7.97 -4.44
N SER A 130 -15.34 -7.53 -5.58
CA SER A 130 -15.56 -8.41 -6.73
C SER A 130 -14.24 -8.96 -7.29
N ASP A 131 -13.24 -8.09 -7.47
CA ASP A 131 -11.91 -8.49 -7.94
C ASP A 131 -11.22 -9.46 -6.97
N ALA A 132 -11.34 -9.23 -5.65
CA ALA A 132 -10.79 -10.11 -4.63
C ALA A 132 -11.43 -11.51 -4.64
N LYS A 133 -12.74 -11.60 -4.91
CA LYS A 133 -13.46 -12.87 -5.08
C LYS A 133 -13.00 -13.61 -6.33
N ASP A 134 -12.97 -12.91 -7.47
CA ASP A 134 -12.60 -13.50 -8.76
C ASP A 134 -11.18 -14.06 -8.76
N LYS A 135 -10.26 -13.38 -8.05
CA LYS A 135 -8.87 -13.79 -7.91
C LYS A 135 -8.59 -14.71 -6.71
N ALA A 136 -9.61 -15.06 -5.93
CA ALA A 136 -9.49 -15.88 -4.72
C ALA A 136 -8.37 -15.41 -3.76
N LEU A 137 -8.24 -14.08 -3.58
CA LEU A 137 -7.14 -13.48 -2.80
C LEU A 137 -7.27 -13.70 -1.29
N LEU A 138 -8.46 -14.05 -0.82
CA LEU A 138 -8.80 -14.12 0.60
C LEU A 138 -9.23 -15.53 0.99
N PRO A 139 -8.87 -16.00 2.20
CA PRO A 139 -9.40 -17.24 2.73
C PRO A 139 -10.94 -17.17 2.84
N ASN A 140 -11.62 -18.27 2.52
CA ASN A 140 -13.09 -18.40 2.62
C ASN A 140 -13.64 -18.10 4.02
N THR A 141 -12.78 -18.11 5.04
CA THR A 141 -13.17 -17.80 6.42
C THR A 141 -13.44 -16.31 6.62
N VAL A 142 -12.79 -15.41 5.87
CA VAL A 142 -12.94 -13.95 6.01
C VAL A 142 -14.23 -13.50 5.31
N LYS A 143 -15.08 -12.76 6.02
CA LYS A 143 -16.30 -12.20 5.45
C LYS A 143 -15.96 -10.97 4.62
N GLN A 144 -16.43 -10.93 3.39
CA GLN A 144 -16.19 -9.81 2.48
C GLN A 144 -17.46 -8.96 2.41
N VAL A 145 -17.34 -7.66 2.69
CA VAL A 145 -18.46 -6.73 2.81
C VAL A 145 -18.23 -5.56 1.86
N GLU A 146 -19.21 -5.31 1.01
CA GLU A 146 -19.22 -4.14 0.13
C GLU A 146 -19.61 -2.92 0.95
N TYR A 147 -18.70 -1.94 1.06
CA TYR A 147 -18.86 -0.82 1.97
C TYR A 147 -18.12 0.43 1.47
N SER A 148 -18.75 1.58 1.66
CA SER A 148 -18.10 2.90 1.55
C SER A 148 -17.95 3.49 2.95
N PHE A 149 -16.74 3.84 3.35
CA PHE A 149 -16.48 4.42 4.67
C PHE A 149 -17.09 5.80 4.93
N PHE A 150 -17.74 6.40 3.93
CA PHE A 150 -18.54 7.61 4.08
C PHE A 150 -19.99 7.32 4.50
N GLU A 151 -20.40 6.05 4.46
CA GLU A 151 -21.71 5.56 4.88
C GLU A 151 -21.65 4.95 6.28
N PRO A 152 -22.79 4.82 6.99
CA PRO A 152 -22.82 4.20 8.31
C PRO A 152 -22.20 2.79 8.31
N GLN A 153 -21.21 2.59 9.18
CA GLN A 153 -20.45 1.32 9.30
C GLN A 153 -21.38 0.12 9.54
N PRO A 154 -21.50 -0.86 8.62
CA PRO A 154 -22.46 -1.96 8.70
C PRO A 154 -22.15 -2.96 9.83
N VAL A 155 -20.88 -3.21 10.15
CA VAL A 155 -20.49 -4.15 11.21
C VAL A 155 -20.47 -3.41 12.54
N LYS A 156 -21.44 -3.70 13.42
CA LYS A 156 -21.60 -3.02 14.71
C LYS A 156 -20.90 -3.75 15.85
N HIS A 157 -20.40 -2.97 16.80
CA HIS A 157 -19.82 -3.42 18.07
C HIS A 157 -18.68 -4.44 17.93
N ALA A 158 -17.90 -4.35 16.85
CA ALA A 158 -16.67 -5.12 16.71
C ALA A 158 -15.67 -4.79 17.83
N ARG A 159 -14.82 -5.75 18.19
CA ARG A 159 -13.77 -5.53 19.20
C ARG A 159 -12.73 -4.53 18.71
N ALA A 160 -12.39 -4.59 17.43
CA ALA A 160 -11.48 -3.68 16.77
C ALA A 160 -12.02 -3.31 15.39
N TYR A 161 -11.88 -2.04 15.03
CA TYR A 161 -11.97 -1.53 13.66
C TYR A 161 -10.56 -1.17 13.25
N TYR A 162 -10.08 -1.71 12.14
CA TYR A 162 -8.70 -1.53 11.70
C TYR A 162 -8.69 -0.80 10.35
N MET A 163 -7.94 0.29 10.27
CA MET A 163 -7.79 1.09 9.08
C MET A 163 -6.30 1.24 8.79
N HIS A 164 -5.86 0.89 7.59
CA HIS A 164 -4.45 0.92 7.21
C HIS A 164 -4.29 1.65 5.88
N HIS A 165 -3.54 2.74 5.87
CA HIS A 165 -3.37 3.61 4.70
C HIS A 165 -4.72 4.06 4.15
N ILE A 166 -5.52 4.67 5.03
CA ILE A 166 -6.83 5.21 4.66
C ILE A 166 -6.90 6.68 5.03
N ILE A 167 -6.73 7.04 6.30
CA ILE A 167 -7.07 8.39 6.77
C ILE A 167 -6.08 9.44 6.23
N HIS A 168 -4.84 9.06 5.93
CA HIS A 168 -3.84 9.95 5.32
C HIS A 168 -4.20 10.41 3.89
N ASP A 169 -4.99 9.64 3.14
CA ASP A 169 -5.43 9.99 1.78
C ASP A 169 -6.45 11.15 1.77
N TRP A 170 -7.06 11.44 2.93
CA TRP A 170 -8.19 12.34 3.02
C TRP A 170 -7.87 13.64 3.77
N PRO A 171 -8.37 14.80 3.29
CA PRO A 171 -8.32 16.04 4.04
C PRO A 171 -9.18 15.96 5.32
N ASP A 172 -8.92 16.86 6.28
CA ASP A 172 -9.49 16.77 7.63
C ASP A 172 -11.03 16.65 7.65
N HIS A 173 -11.76 17.34 6.77
CA HIS A 173 -13.23 17.24 6.72
C HIS A 173 -13.74 15.85 6.32
N SER A 174 -13.10 15.21 5.33
CA SER A 174 -13.43 13.85 4.88
C SER A 174 -12.97 12.81 5.89
N ALA A 175 -11.78 12.99 6.46
CA ALA A 175 -11.27 12.14 7.53
C ALA A 175 -12.21 12.15 8.75
N LEU A 176 -12.69 13.33 9.18
CA LEU A 176 -13.67 13.45 10.25
C LEU A 176 -14.98 12.70 9.93
N LYS A 177 -15.44 12.77 8.67
CA LYS A 177 -16.64 12.03 8.27
C LYS A 177 -16.45 10.52 8.39
N ILE A 178 -15.32 10.02 7.94
CA ILE A 178 -14.97 8.59 8.04
C ILE A 178 -14.90 8.17 9.52
N LEU A 179 -14.21 8.94 10.35
CA LEU A 179 -14.09 8.69 11.79
C LEU A 179 -15.46 8.70 12.49
N GLU A 180 -16.38 9.59 12.09
CA GLU A 180 -17.76 9.62 12.58
C GLU A 180 -18.50 8.30 12.26
N MET A 181 -18.37 7.79 11.04
CA MET A 181 -19.01 6.53 10.64
C MET A 181 -18.48 5.34 11.45
N GLN A 182 -17.17 5.28 11.69
CA GLN A 182 -16.56 4.23 12.53
C GLN A 182 -16.99 4.36 13.99
N LYS A 183 -16.93 5.58 14.55
CA LYS A 183 -17.37 5.86 15.93
C LYS A 183 -18.83 5.44 16.15
N GLY A 184 -19.71 5.68 15.18
CA GLY A 184 -21.12 5.28 15.24
C GLY A 184 -21.38 3.77 15.30
N ALA A 185 -20.37 2.94 15.03
CA ALA A 185 -20.45 1.48 15.20
C ALA A 185 -19.70 0.95 16.42
N MET A 186 -18.85 1.77 17.03
CA MET A 186 -18.06 1.39 18.20
C MET A 186 -18.92 1.31 19.47
N LYS A 187 -18.59 0.36 20.36
CA LYS A 187 -19.15 0.25 21.70
C LYS A 187 -18.18 0.85 22.73
N PRO A 188 -18.56 1.89 23.51
CA PRO A 188 -17.71 2.46 24.55
C PRO A 188 -17.23 1.40 25.55
N GLY A 189 -15.96 1.49 25.97
CA GLY A 189 -15.32 0.52 26.87
C GLY A 189 -15.00 -0.85 26.25
N TYR A 190 -15.43 -1.13 25.02
CA TYR A 190 -15.21 -2.42 24.35
C TYR A 190 -14.48 -2.28 23.00
N SER A 191 -14.97 -1.44 22.10
CA SER A 191 -14.39 -1.29 20.77
C SER A 191 -13.14 -0.42 20.80
N LYS A 192 -12.12 -0.81 20.02
CA LYS A 192 -10.97 0.04 19.67
C LYS A 192 -11.00 0.37 18.19
N LEU A 193 -10.56 1.57 17.84
CA LEU A 193 -10.20 1.94 16.48
C LEU A 193 -8.67 1.94 16.40
N LEU A 194 -8.13 1.21 15.43
CA LEU A 194 -6.71 1.05 15.20
C LEU A 194 -6.38 1.65 13.83
N ILE A 195 -5.72 2.80 13.84
CA ILE A 195 -5.30 3.49 12.61
C ILE A 195 -3.83 3.20 12.41
N HIS A 196 -3.48 2.53 11.32
CA HIS A 196 -2.11 2.24 10.93
C HIS A 196 -1.74 3.16 9.76
N ASP A 197 -1.06 4.25 10.09
CA ASP A 197 -0.66 5.31 9.14
C ASP A 197 0.70 5.89 9.53
N GLN A 198 1.25 6.77 8.69
CA GLN A 198 2.45 7.51 9.05
C GLN A 198 2.16 8.55 10.13
N VAL A 199 3.08 8.65 11.09
CA VAL A 199 3.06 9.69 12.11
C VAL A 199 4.38 10.43 12.02
N LEU A 200 4.32 11.65 11.49
CA LEU A 200 5.49 12.49 11.30
C LEU A 200 6.02 13.01 12.64
N ASP A 201 7.34 13.13 12.75
CA ASP A 201 7.99 13.77 13.89
C ASP A 201 7.74 15.28 13.84
N ASP A 202 7.32 15.87 14.97
CA ASP A 202 7.01 17.31 15.07
C ASP A 202 8.25 18.21 14.87
N GLU A 203 9.47 17.71 15.12
CA GLU A 203 10.69 18.51 15.19
C GLU A 203 11.77 18.11 14.15
N LYS A 204 11.64 16.95 13.51
CA LYS A 204 12.69 16.38 12.65
C LYS A 204 12.09 15.72 11.41
N SER A 205 11.59 16.51 10.46
CA SER A 205 11.23 15.95 9.16
C SER A 205 12.51 15.59 8.40
N GLN A 206 12.66 14.30 8.08
CA GLN A 206 13.71 13.83 7.19
C GLN A 206 13.27 14.08 5.74
N MET A 207 14.22 14.27 4.82
CA MET A 207 13.93 14.71 3.44
C MET A 207 12.96 13.75 2.70
N ASN A 208 12.96 12.47 3.08
CA ASN A 208 12.05 11.43 2.58
C ASN A 208 10.59 11.62 3.06
N THR A 209 10.36 11.96 4.34
CA THR A 209 9.01 12.21 4.87
C THR A 209 8.38 13.45 4.25
N THR A 210 9.18 14.50 4.01
CA THR A 210 8.72 15.73 3.35
C THR A 210 8.42 15.50 1.87
N ALA A 211 9.23 14.68 1.18
CA ALA A 211 8.98 14.32 -0.22
C ALA A 211 7.72 13.46 -0.39
N PHE A 212 7.45 12.54 0.54
CA PHE A 212 6.22 11.75 0.56
C PHE A 212 4.99 12.62 0.87
N ASP A 213 5.06 13.52 1.85
CA ASP A 213 3.98 14.47 2.17
C ASP A 213 3.65 15.38 0.96
N ILE A 214 4.66 15.89 0.25
CA ILE A 214 4.45 16.63 -1.01
C ILE A 214 3.79 15.74 -2.08
N ALA A 215 4.21 14.47 -2.21
CA ALA A 215 3.58 13.55 -3.16
C ALA A 215 2.11 13.26 -2.80
N MET A 216 1.78 13.04 -1.52
CA MET A 216 0.41 12.82 -1.06
C MET A 216 -0.48 14.05 -1.25
N MET A 217 0.05 15.26 -0.97
CA MET A 217 -0.65 16.52 -1.26
C MET A 217 -0.95 16.69 -2.76
N VAL A 218 0.00 16.33 -3.63
CA VAL A 218 -0.13 16.50 -5.09
C VAL A 218 -1.02 15.42 -5.73
N TYR A 219 -0.94 14.16 -5.29
CA TYR A 219 -1.64 13.05 -5.95
C TYR A 219 -3.04 12.78 -5.42
N LEU A 220 -3.30 13.00 -4.12
CA LEU A 220 -4.54 12.55 -3.46
C LEU A 220 -5.28 13.69 -2.76
N SER A 221 -4.74 14.91 -2.74
CA SER A 221 -5.13 15.93 -1.75
C SER A 221 -5.04 15.40 -0.31
N GLY A 222 -4.17 14.41 -0.10
CA GLY A 222 -3.91 13.75 1.19
C GLY A 222 -3.01 14.61 2.06
N LYS A 223 -2.97 14.27 3.34
CA LYS A 223 -2.21 15.01 4.37
C LYS A 223 -1.58 14.00 5.31
N GLU A 224 -0.25 13.91 5.25
CA GLU A 224 0.48 13.23 6.31
C GLU A 224 0.42 14.10 7.57
N ARG A 225 0.21 13.45 8.72
CA ARG A 225 -0.07 14.14 9.96
C ARG A 225 1.02 13.89 10.98
N THR A 226 1.44 14.95 11.66
CA THR A 226 2.27 14.83 12.86
C THR A 226 1.45 14.29 14.03
N GLU A 227 2.11 13.86 15.10
CA GLU A 227 1.41 13.38 16.30
C GLU A 227 0.40 14.40 16.84
N LYS A 228 0.76 15.69 16.88
CA LYS A 228 -0.16 16.78 17.29
C LYS A 228 -1.37 16.91 16.37
N GLN A 229 -1.17 16.78 15.06
CA GLN A 229 -2.25 16.87 14.09
C GLN A 229 -3.19 15.66 14.18
N TRP A 230 -2.64 14.46 14.40
CA TRP A 230 -3.43 13.26 14.68
C TRP A 230 -4.28 13.40 15.93
N MET A 231 -3.68 13.88 17.04
CA MET A 231 -4.42 14.12 18.28
C MET A 231 -5.57 15.11 18.07
N ALA A 232 -5.32 16.23 17.38
CA ALA A 232 -6.33 17.26 17.13
C ALA A 232 -7.49 16.76 16.24
N LEU A 233 -7.19 15.94 15.23
CA LEU A 233 -8.21 15.33 14.36
C LEU A 233 -9.10 14.37 15.14
N LEU A 234 -8.49 13.48 15.93
CA LEU A 234 -9.21 12.47 16.70
C LEU A 234 -10.03 13.09 17.83
N ASP A 235 -9.49 14.11 18.51
CA ASP A 235 -10.21 14.88 19.53
C ASP A 235 -11.42 15.60 18.93
N SER A 236 -11.27 16.22 17.76
CA SER A 236 -12.38 16.82 17.00
C SER A 236 -13.49 15.82 16.63
N ALA A 237 -13.14 14.55 16.43
CA ALA A 237 -14.12 13.46 16.23
C ALA A 237 -14.75 12.95 17.54
N GLY A 238 -14.35 13.52 18.69
CA GLY A 238 -14.73 13.07 20.03
C GLY A 238 -14.24 11.64 20.33
N LEU A 239 -13.04 11.31 19.85
CA LEU A 239 -12.32 10.07 20.09
C LEU A 239 -11.08 10.35 20.94
N ARG A 240 -10.72 9.42 21.83
CA ARG A 240 -9.57 9.54 22.70
C ARG A 240 -8.43 8.66 22.20
N VAL A 241 -7.27 9.26 21.99
CA VAL A 241 -6.04 8.51 21.75
C VAL A 241 -5.59 7.84 23.04
N ILE A 242 -5.36 6.53 22.99
CA ILE A 242 -4.80 5.74 24.08
C ILE A 242 -3.28 5.75 23.98
N LYS A 243 -2.76 5.42 22.79
CA LYS A 243 -1.32 5.25 22.58
C LYS A 243 -0.96 5.29 21.09
N PHE A 244 0.20 5.87 20.81
CA PHE A 244 0.91 5.68 19.55
C PHE A 244 1.91 4.52 19.71
N TRP A 245 1.66 3.42 19.00
CA TRP A 245 2.58 2.29 18.93
C TRP A 245 3.59 2.54 17.81
N LYS A 246 4.75 3.09 18.18
CA LYS A 246 5.83 3.46 17.25
C LYS A 246 6.97 2.44 17.29
N LYS A 247 7.66 2.25 16.16
CA LYS A 247 8.90 1.44 16.10
C LYS A 247 10.01 2.20 15.36
N PRO A 248 10.70 3.16 16.01
CA PRO A 248 11.81 3.87 15.38
C PRO A 248 12.87 2.91 14.80
N PRO A 249 13.49 3.23 13.65
CA PRO A 249 13.37 4.48 12.87
C PRO A 249 12.17 4.50 11.90
N ASP A 250 11.23 3.57 12.02
CA ASP A 250 10.02 3.53 11.19
C ASP A 250 9.06 4.69 11.53
N TYR A 251 8.41 5.22 10.52
CA TYR A 251 7.42 6.31 10.63
C TYR A 251 5.99 5.79 10.65
N PHE A 252 5.77 4.53 10.24
CA PHE A 252 4.49 3.87 10.38
C PHE A 252 4.22 3.56 11.85
N SER A 253 3.04 3.96 12.32
CA SER A 253 2.62 3.77 13.70
C SER A 253 1.19 3.26 13.75
N VAL A 254 0.88 2.44 14.74
CA VAL A 254 -0.52 2.11 15.05
C VAL A 254 -1.01 3.06 16.13
N ILE A 255 -1.98 3.89 15.79
CA ILE A 255 -2.68 4.77 16.71
C ILE A 255 -3.86 3.98 17.30
N GLU A 256 -3.79 3.71 18.60
CA GLU A 256 -4.86 3.05 19.32
C GLU A 256 -5.83 4.08 19.90
N VAL A 257 -7.11 3.98 19.53
CA VAL A 257 -8.14 4.98 19.78
C VAL A 257 -9.38 4.32 20.38
N GLU A 258 -10.08 5.04 21.27
CA GLU A 258 -11.37 4.61 21.83
C GLU A 258 -12.39 5.75 21.92
N ILE A 259 -13.65 5.38 22.21
CA ILE A 259 -14.64 6.35 22.70
C ILE A 259 -14.34 6.59 24.20
N PRO A 260 -14.18 7.85 24.64
CA PRO A 260 -14.05 8.17 26.06
C PRO A 260 -15.19 7.56 26.88
N ALA A 261 -14.89 7.06 28.08
CA ALA A 261 -15.93 6.73 29.03
C ALA A 261 -16.62 8.02 29.48
N SER A 262 -17.94 8.08 29.32
CA SER A 262 -18.82 9.14 29.84
C SER A 262 -18.97 9.05 31.35
#